data_AF-A0A165ZUL5-F1
#
_entry.id   AF-A0A165ZUL5-F1
#
_cell.length_a   1.000
_cell.length_b   1.000
_cell.length_c   1.000
_cell.angle_alpha   90.00
_cell.angle_beta   90.00
_cell.angle_gamma   90.00
#
_symmetry.space_group_name_H-M   'P 1'
#
loop_
_entity.id
_entity.type
_entity.pdbx_description
1 polymer ?
#
loop_
_entity_poly.entity_id
_entity_poly.type
_entity_poly.pdbx_seq_one_letter_code
_entity_poly.pdbx_strand_id
1 'polypeptide(L)'
;MAFAFRSQPLKTLYILYFSLSTLLVRLPFWILSSIFPSTRPRSSWPFLGALFVHVVRAVVMMQYHIGLDSPPGPEKEARFADKLGFVWVEPVTEELLVSEVAAAVKGNNVQPARLLNEKPRRTPSLYLAWWSLYWWNSSTERGWAYKVNSLISNNAGLFSRSPPQIRFLPPSLMPLRVIAISCMTLATTSIASLPTDTPRAPCVAPPSRRLNSLFNAYLSPASLFLRHNPGFFGNLPPTCIIAGEAEVTVDSMRTLRDRLTADNARDVVVYHEYDDAPHDWLVVNVFKRQSDAALQDIRDWMLAISDIM
;
A
#
# COMPACT_ATOMS: atom_id res chain seq x y z
N MET A 1 10.86 3.80 20.18
CA MET A 1 11.65 4.45 19.11
C MET A 1 11.45 3.62 17.85
N ALA A 2 11.19 4.26 16.70
CA ALA A 2 10.78 3.53 15.49
C ALA A 2 11.84 2.56 14.92
N PHE A 3 13.13 2.72 15.26
CA PHE A 3 14.23 1.85 14.77
C PHE A 3 15.34 1.71 15.81
N ALA A 4 15.26 0.71 16.69
CA ALA A 4 16.18 0.55 17.82
C ALA A 4 17.62 0.25 17.40
N PHE A 5 17.82 -0.45 16.27
CA PHE A 5 19.13 -0.92 15.80
C PHE A 5 19.52 -0.32 14.45
N ARG A 6 19.21 0.97 14.23
CA ARG A 6 19.52 1.64 12.94
C ARG A 6 21.00 1.94 12.71
N SER A 7 21.77 2.13 13.78
CA SER A 7 23.18 2.55 13.70
C SER A 7 24.13 1.37 13.77
N GLN A 8 25.27 1.48 13.07
CA GLN A 8 26.37 0.56 13.24
C GLN A 8 27.08 0.82 14.59
N PRO A 9 27.60 -0.20 15.28
CA PRO A 9 27.66 -1.62 14.88
C PRO A 9 26.41 -2.44 15.27
N LEU A 10 25.47 -1.86 16.03
CA LEU A 10 24.29 -2.55 16.55
C LEU A 10 23.39 -3.13 15.46
N LYS A 11 23.25 -2.44 14.31
CA LYS A 11 22.55 -2.94 13.12
C LYS A 11 23.13 -4.28 12.67
N THR A 12 24.46 -4.36 12.53
CA THR A 12 25.15 -5.59 12.10
C THR A 12 24.98 -6.72 13.12
N LEU A 13 25.15 -6.43 14.41
CA LEU A 13 24.95 -7.42 15.47
C LEU A 13 23.52 -7.97 15.48
N TYR A 14 22.53 -7.10 15.32
CA TYR A 14 21.13 -7.51 15.25
C TYR A 14 20.82 -8.34 14.00
N ILE A 15 21.33 -7.95 12.83
CA ILE A 15 21.16 -8.73 11.59
C ILE A 15 21.80 -10.11 11.72
N LEU A 16 23.01 -10.20 12.29
CA LEU A 16 23.67 -11.48 12.54
C LEU A 16 22.85 -12.35 13.50
N TYR A 17 22.41 -11.80 14.63
CA TYR A 17 21.52 -12.48 15.58
C TYR A 17 20.22 -12.94 14.91
N PHE A 18 19.55 -12.07 14.16
CA PHE A 18 18.31 -12.36 13.46
C PHE A 18 18.52 -13.47 12.44
N SER A 19 19.62 -13.44 11.68
CA SER A 19 19.93 -14.44 10.65
C SER A 19 20.19 -15.81 11.27
N LEU A 20 21.04 -15.86 12.30
CA LEU A 20 21.37 -17.11 13.01
C LEU A 20 20.16 -17.69 13.72
N SER A 21 19.40 -16.88 14.47
CA SER A 21 18.19 -17.34 15.15
C SER A 21 17.09 -17.75 14.17
N THR A 22 16.96 -17.08 13.03
CA THR A 22 15.98 -17.45 12.01
C THR A 22 16.36 -18.77 11.35
N LEU A 23 17.61 -18.95 10.97
CA LEU A 23 18.08 -20.18 10.32
C LEU A 23 18.04 -21.40 11.24
N LEU A 24 18.54 -21.25 12.47
CA LEU A 24 18.78 -22.39 13.38
C LEU A 24 17.57 -22.73 14.28
N VAL A 25 16.69 -21.77 14.54
CA VAL A 25 15.58 -21.95 15.50
C VAL A 25 14.23 -21.72 14.84
N ARG A 26 14.01 -20.54 14.25
CA ARG A 26 12.69 -20.17 13.75
C ARG A 26 12.27 -20.96 12.52
N LEU A 27 13.18 -21.15 11.55
CA LEU A 27 12.88 -21.84 10.31
C LEU A 27 12.54 -23.33 10.55
N PRO A 28 13.30 -24.11 11.33
CA PRO A 28 12.90 -25.46 11.71
C PRO A 28 11.54 -25.49 12.42
N PHE A 29 11.32 -24.57 13.35
CA PHE A 29 10.04 -24.46 14.06
C PHE A 29 8.87 -24.16 13.11
N TRP A 30 9.01 -23.18 12.21
CA TRP A 30 7.97 -22.83 11.23
C TRP A 30 7.72 -23.94 10.22
N ILE A 31 8.75 -24.69 9.81
CA ILE A 31 8.57 -25.87 8.96
C ILE A 31 7.72 -26.90 9.71
N LEU A 32 8.08 -27.25 10.94
CA LEU A 32 7.35 -28.21 11.75
C LEU A 32 5.90 -27.77 12.02
N SER A 33 5.69 -26.49 12.37
CA SER A 33 4.35 -25.95 12.61
C SER A 33 3.54 -25.78 11.32
N SER A 34 4.17 -25.70 10.15
CA SER A 34 3.46 -25.62 8.87
C SER A 34 3.08 -26.98 8.31
N ILE A 35 3.70 -28.08 8.77
CA ILE A 35 3.35 -29.43 8.31
C ILE A 35 1.90 -29.77 8.68
N PHE A 36 1.52 -29.57 9.94
CA PHE A 36 0.17 -29.93 10.41
C PHE A 36 -0.82 -28.78 10.14
N PRO A 37 -1.94 -29.02 9.42
CA PRO A 37 -2.94 -28.00 9.16
C PRO A 37 -3.47 -27.30 10.42
N SER A 38 -3.63 -28.04 11.51
CA SER A 38 -4.14 -27.51 12.79
C SER A 38 -3.20 -26.51 13.46
N THR A 39 -1.91 -26.50 13.12
CA THR A 39 -0.90 -25.60 13.71
C THR A 39 -0.51 -24.45 12.77
N ARG A 40 -1.02 -24.43 11.53
CA ARG A 40 -0.81 -23.32 10.61
C ARG A 40 -1.57 -22.09 11.11
N PRO A 41 -1.12 -20.87 10.77
CA PRO A 41 -1.89 -19.64 11.02
C PRO A 41 -3.33 -19.72 10.50
N ARG A 42 -3.52 -20.39 9.35
CA ARG A 42 -4.82 -20.81 8.83
C ARG A 42 -4.73 -22.25 8.36
N SER A 43 -5.67 -23.08 8.76
CA SER A 43 -5.64 -24.51 8.47
C SER A 43 -5.86 -24.84 6.99
N SER A 44 -6.58 -23.97 6.28
CA SER A 44 -6.83 -24.02 4.84
C SER A 44 -5.60 -23.69 3.99
N TRP A 45 -4.59 -23.00 4.55
CA TRP A 45 -3.41 -22.62 3.79
C TRP A 45 -2.56 -23.82 3.39
N PRO A 46 -2.02 -23.83 2.15
CA PRO A 46 -1.00 -24.80 1.78
C PRO A 46 0.26 -24.60 2.63
N PHE A 47 1.03 -25.67 2.81
CA PHE A 47 2.30 -25.64 3.56
C PHE A 47 3.19 -24.46 3.17
N LEU A 48 3.37 -24.24 1.85
CA LEU A 48 4.22 -23.17 1.34
C LEU A 48 3.66 -21.78 1.63
N GLY A 49 2.32 -21.62 1.65
CA GLY A 49 1.64 -20.37 2.02
C GLY A 49 1.86 -20.02 3.48
N ALA A 50 1.68 -20.99 4.38
CA ALA A 50 1.92 -20.81 5.81
C ALA A 50 3.39 -20.46 6.09
N LEU A 51 4.33 -21.21 5.51
CA LEU A 51 5.77 -20.95 5.67
C LEU A 51 6.16 -19.57 5.12
N PHE A 52 5.64 -19.19 3.94
CA PHE A 52 5.90 -17.89 3.32
C PHE A 52 5.47 -16.74 4.22
N VAL A 53 4.27 -16.79 4.81
CA VAL A 53 3.77 -15.72 5.69
C VAL A 53 4.61 -15.60 6.96
N HIS A 54 5.08 -16.71 7.53
CA HIS A 54 6.02 -16.66 8.65
C HIS A 54 7.31 -15.93 8.30
N VAL A 55 7.91 -16.24 7.14
CA VAL A 55 9.14 -15.62 6.66
C VAL A 55 8.93 -14.11 6.41
N VAL A 56 7.87 -13.74 5.68
CA VAL A 56 7.56 -12.32 5.39
C VAL A 56 7.35 -11.55 6.68
N ARG A 57 6.55 -12.07 7.62
CA ARG A 57 6.32 -11.41 8.91
C ARG A 57 7.61 -11.19 9.67
N ALA A 58 8.52 -12.16 9.68
CA ALA A 58 9.80 -12.02 10.35
C ALA A 58 10.71 -10.97 9.69
N VAL A 59 10.78 -10.95 8.35
CA VAL A 59 11.55 -9.97 7.59
C VAL A 59 11.01 -8.56 7.80
N VAL A 60 9.69 -8.38 7.73
CA VAL A 60 9.03 -7.10 7.98
C VAL A 60 9.31 -6.63 9.41
N MET A 61 9.17 -7.51 10.41
CA MET A 61 9.51 -7.17 11.80
C MET A 61 11.00 -6.79 11.95
N MET A 62 11.91 -7.49 11.28
CA MET A 62 13.33 -7.14 11.28
C MET A 62 13.54 -5.73 10.71
N GLN A 63 12.88 -5.37 9.61
CA GLN A 63 12.95 -4.04 8.99
C GLN A 63 12.52 -2.93 9.96
N TYR A 64 11.45 -3.14 10.76
CA TYR A 64 11.07 -2.19 11.81
C TYR A 64 12.11 -2.05 12.93
N HIS A 65 12.97 -3.05 13.14
CA HIS A 65 14.01 -2.96 14.16
C HIS A 65 15.25 -2.21 13.67
N ILE A 66 15.64 -2.42 12.40
CA ILE A 66 16.90 -1.90 11.84
C ILE A 66 16.73 -0.66 10.93
N GLY A 67 15.50 -0.35 10.52
CA GLY A 67 15.22 0.66 9.50
C GLY A 67 15.13 0.06 8.10
N LEU A 68 14.28 0.66 7.27
CA LEU A 68 14.32 0.46 5.82
C LEU A 68 15.50 1.26 5.27
N ASP A 69 16.29 0.66 4.38
CA ASP A 69 17.31 1.42 3.67
C ASP A 69 16.60 2.41 2.76
N SER A 70 16.87 3.70 2.94
CA SER A 70 16.33 4.70 2.05
C SER A 70 16.89 4.52 0.65
N PRO A 71 16.06 4.69 -0.40
CA PRO A 71 16.59 4.78 -1.74
C PRO A 71 17.66 5.87 -1.75
N PRO A 72 18.70 5.70 -2.57
CA PRO A 72 19.74 6.69 -2.68
C PRO A 72 19.11 8.06 -2.98
N GLY A 73 19.60 9.10 -2.33
CA GLY A 73 19.06 10.45 -2.54
C GLY A 73 19.05 10.83 -4.02
N PRO A 74 18.12 11.71 -4.45
CA PRO A 74 17.92 12.03 -5.86
C PRO A 74 19.20 12.50 -6.57
N GLU A 75 20.12 13.14 -5.86
CA GLU A 75 21.43 13.55 -6.39
C GLU A 75 22.34 12.37 -6.80
N LYS A 76 22.28 11.25 -6.08
CA LYS A 76 23.03 10.04 -6.40
C LYS A 76 22.42 9.33 -7.62
N GLU A 77 21.10 9.31 -7.70
CA GLU A 77 20.36 8.73 -8.82
C GLU A 77 20.48 9.57 -10.10
N ALA A 78 20.64 10.89 -9.97
CA ALA A 78 20.81 11.80 -11.08
C ALA A 78 22.05 11.53 -11.93
N ARG A 79 23.08 10.85 -11.38
CA ARG A 79 24.23 10.38 -12.17
C ARG A 79 23.83 9.38 -13.26
N PHE A 80 22.66 8.76 -13.11
CA PHE A 80 22.08 7.83 -14.05
C PHE A 80 20.80 8.39 -14.69
N ALA A 81 20.59 9.71 -14.62
CA ALA A 81 19.37 10.36 -15.11
C ALA A 81 19.03 10.00 -16.56
N ASP A 82 20.03 9.95 -17.45
CA ASP A 82 19.83 9.60 -18.85
C ASP A 82 19.36 8.15 -19.03
N LYS A 83 19.87 7.23 -18.20
CA LYS A 83 19.50 5.80 -18.24
C LYS A 83 18.14 5.55 -17.59
N LEU A 84 17.87 6.24 -16.48
CA LEU A 84 16.66 6.08 -15.68
C LEU A 84 15.48 6.91 -16.25
N GLY A 85 15.77 7.86 -17.14
CA GLY A 85 14.75 8.73 -17.73
C GLY A 85 14.24 9.77 -16.75
N PHE A 86 15.10 10.26 -15.85
CA PHE A 86 14.72 11.32 -14.94
C PHE A 86 14.85 12.69 -15.62
N VAL A 87 13.94 13.60 -15.29
CA VAL A 87 13.97 15.01 -15.67
C VAL A 87 14.01 15.82 -14.38
N TRP A 88 14.99 16.70 -14.26
CA TRP A 88 14.99 17.69 -13.19
C TRP A 88 13.91 18.73 -13.44
N VAL A 89 13.05 18.94 -12.44
CA VAL A 89 12.06 20.01 -12.43
C VAL A 89 12.64 21.13 -11.59
N GLU A 90 12.83 22.28 -12.23
CA GLU A 90 13.30 23.48 -11.55
C GLU A 90 12.28 23.95 -10.50
N PRO A 91 12.76 24.54 -9.39
CA PRO A 91 11.87 25.08 -8.38
C PRO A 91 10.90 26.08 -9.00
N VAL A 92 9.65 26.01 -8.55
CA VAL A 92 8.61 26.96 -8.93
C VAL A 92 9.03 28.36 -8.44
N THR A 93 8.95 29.36 -9.31
CA THR A 93 9.27 30.75 -8.96
C THR A 93 8.27 31.28 -7.92
N GLU A 94 8.71 32.22 -7.08
CA GLU A 94 7.86 32.77 -6.01
C GLU A 94 6.58 33.42 -6.55
N GLU A 95 6.58 33.87 -7.80
CA GLU A 95 5.44 34.45 -8.51
C GLU A 95 4.29 33.45 -8.71
N LEU A 96 4.60 32.15 -8.78
CA LEU A 96 3.63 31.08 -8.98
C LEU A 96 3.11 30.52 -7.65
N LEU A 97 3.63 30.97 -6.51
CA LEU A 97 3.12 30.62 -5.19
C LEU A 97 1.93 31.53 -4.84
N VAL A 98 0.72 31.02 -5.06
CA VAL A 98 -0.51 31.76 -4.78
C VAL A 98 -1.17 31.34 -3.47
N SER A 99 -1.76 32.33 -2.79
CA SER A 99 -2.72 32.16 -1.68
C SER A 99 -2.20 31.37 -0.47
N GLU A 100 -2.91 30.31 -0.08
CA GLU A 100 -2.68 29.50 1.11
C GLU A 100 -1.32 28.80 1.10
N VAL A 101 -0.84 28.40 -0.09
CA VAL A 101 0.47 27.75 -0.24
C VAL A 101 1.59 28.73 0.09
N ALA A 102 1.53 29.97 -0.40
CA ALA A 102 2.51 31.01 -0.09
C ALA A 102 2.54 31.34 1.41
N ALA A 103 1.36 31.44 2.04
CA ALA A 103 1.25 31.65 3.48
C ALA A 103 1.85 30.49 4.29
N ALA A 104 1.61 29.24 3.86
CA ALA A 104 2.18 28.05 4.49
C ALA A 104 3.70 27.96 4.32
N VAL A 105 4.23 28.30 3.14
CA VAL A 105 5.67 28.35 2.87
C VAL A 105 6.34 29.38 3.78
N LYS A 106 5.78 30.60 3.86
CA LYS A 106 6.28 31.68 4.72
C LYS A 106 6.20 31.33 6.20
N GLY A 107 5.09 30.75 6.65
CA GLY A 107 4.87 30.37 8.05
C GLY A 107 5.79 29.24 8.53
N ASN A 108 6.22 28.37 7.62
CA ASN A 108 7.11 27.24 7.94
C ASN A 108 8.58 27.48 7.56
N ASN A 109 8.93 28.65 7.00
CA ASN A 109 10.26 29.00 6.52
C ASN A 109 10.85 27.94 5.57
N VAL A 110 10.03 27.47 4.62
CA VAL A 110 10.40 26.45 3.62
C VAL A 110 10.85 27.15 2.34
N GLN A 111 11.86 26.61 1.65
CA GLN A 111 12.34 27.13 0.36
C GLN A 111 11.97 26.16 -0.77
N PRO A 112 11.58 26.65 -1.96
CA PRO A 112 11.43 25.81 -3.15
C PRO A 112 12.73 25.08 -3.45
N ALA A 113 12.65 23.76 -3.65
CA ALA A 113 13.79 22.92 -3.96
C ALA A 113 13.61 22.27 -5.33
N ARG A 114 14.72 22.05 -6.04
CA ARG A 114 14.73 21.30 -7.30
C ARG A 114 14.31 19.85 -7.04
N LEU A 115 13.39 19.33 -7.85
CA LEU A 115 12.86 17.97 -7.69
C LEU A 115 13.28 17.09 -8.87
N LEU A 116 13.59 15.83 -8.57
CA LEU A 116 13.80 14.80 -9.58
C LEU A 116 12.42 14.23 -9.96
N ASN A 117 12.05 14.32 -11.23
CA ASN A 117 10.78 13.78 -11.73
C ASN A 117 11.03 12.62 -12.69
N GLU A 118 10.26 11.55 -12.56
CA GLU A 118 10.32 10.40 -13.46
C GLU A 118 9.57 10.70 -14.75
N LYS A 119 10.21 10.42 -15.90
CA LYS A 119 9.47 10.34 -17.16
C LYS A 119 8.64 9.06 -17.14
N PRO A 120 7.35 9.09 -17.49
CA PRO A 120 6.49 7.90 -17.42
C PRO A 120 7.07 6.74 -18.23
N ARG A 121 7.44 5.64 -17.56
CA ARG A 121 7.89 4.38 -18.15
C ARG A 121 6.97 3.23 -17.75
N ARG A 122 7.00 2.13 -18.53
CA ARG A 122 6.54 0.81 -18.09
C ARG A 122 7.56 0.25 -17.08
N THR A 123 7.29 0.39 -15.79
CA THR A 123 8.10 -0.12 -14.66
C THR A 123 7.97 -1.64 -14.56
N PRO A 124 9.04 -2.44 -14.28
CA PRO A 124 8.94 -3.88 -14.05
C PRO A 124 8.27 -4.25 -12.71
N SER A 125 7.57 -5.40 -12.66
CA SER A 125 6.68 -5.83 -11.56
C SER A 125 7.32 -5.96 -10.17
N LEU A 126 8.61 -6.29 -10.08
CA LEU A 126 9.29 -6.51 -8.79
C LEU A 126 9.53 -5.23 -7.98
N TYR A 127 9.56 -4.05 -8.62
CA TYR A 127 9.77 -2.77 -7.94
C TYR A 127 8.54 -2.34 -7.14
N LEU A 128 7.33 -2.69 -7.59
CA LEU A 128 6.06 -2.27 -6.97
C LEU A 128 5.75 -2.99 -5.64
N ALA A 129 6.16 -4.25 -5.52
CA ALA A 129 6.03 -5.00 -4.26
C ALA A 129 6.93 -4.40 -3.15
N TRP A 130 8.12 -3.94 -3.51
CA TRP A 130 9.03 -3.23 -2.60
C TRP A 130 8.55 -1.81 -2.28
N TRP A 131 7.93 -1.12 -3.24
CA TRP A 131 7.43 0.25 -3.06
C TRP A 131 6.25 0.32 -2.09
N SER A 132 5.40 -0.71 -2.06
CA SER A 132 4.25 -0.79 -1.14
C SER A 132 4.68 -0.92 0.33
N LEU A 133 5.72 -1.71 0.60
CA LEU A 133 6.38 -1.78 1.91
C LEU A 133 7.10 -0.47 2.29
N TYR A 134 7.66 0.25 1.30
CA TYR A 134 8.39 1.49 1.51
C TYR A 134 7.45 2.68 1.82
N TRP A 135 6.27 2.75 1.17
CA TRP A 135 5.32 3.85 1.38
C TRP A 135 4.70 3.87 2.78
N TRP A 136 4.56 2.70 3.42
CA TRP A 136 4.08 2.58 4.80
C TRP A 136 4.93 3.37 5.82
N ASN A 137 6.23 3.51 5.59
CA ASN A 137 7.13 4.17 6.55
C ASN A 137 7.29 5.68 6.32
N SER A 138 7.01 6.19 5.12
CA SER A 138 7.12 7.63 4.81
C SER A 138 5.86 8.43 5.19
N SER A 139 4.71 7.77 5.36
CA SER A 139 3.42 8.43 5.64
C SER A 139 3.26 8.90 7.09
N THR A 140 4.19 8.53 7.99
CA THR A 140 4.17 9.01 9.39
C THR A 140 4.77 10.40 9.60
N GLU A 141 5.42 11.02 8.59
CA GLU A 141 6.11 12.30 8.84
C GLU A 141 5.82 13.50 7.94
N ARG A 142 5.28 13.41 6.72
CA ARG A 142 4.99 14.63 5.93
C ARG A 142 3.94 14.36 4.85
N GLY A 143 2.79 15.05 4.93
CA GLY A 143 1.69 14.87 4.00
C GLY A 143 1.93 15.57 2.66
N TRP A 144 1.89 14.82 1.56
CA TRP A 144 1.65 15.28 0.18
C TRP A 144 1.02 14.13 -0.64
N ALA A 145 0.15 14.50 -1.58
CA ALA A 145 -0.67 13.60 -2.40
C ALA A 145 -0.20 13.53 -3.88
N TYR A 146 -0.66 12.46 -4.57
CA TYR A 146 -0.72 12.18 -6.02
C TYR A 146 0.49 11.49 -6.71
N LYS A 147 0.27 10.27 -7.23
CA LYS A 147 -0.06 9.93 -8.65
C LYS A 147 0.03 8.41 -8.86
N VAL A 148 -1.11 7.71 -8.94
CA VAL A 148 -1.16 6.28 -9.32
C VAL A 148 -1.42 6.20 -10.82
N ASN A 149 -0.38 5.93 -11.59
CA ASN A 149 -0.49 5.59 -13.01
C ASN A 149 0.64 4.62 -13.37
N SER A 150 0.39 3.31 -13.21
CA SER A 150 0.96 2.20 -14.01
C SER A 150 0.78 0.87 -13.28
N LEU A 151 -0.41 0.30 -13.37
CA LEU A 151 -0.61 -1.14 -13.25
C LEU A 151 -1.16 -1.62 -14.60
N ILE A 152 -0.84 -2.85 -15.01
CA ILE A 152 -1.21 -3.51 -16.29
C ILE A 152 -0.17 -3.41 -17.43
N SER A 153 1.14 -3.61 -17.19
CA SER A 153 2.03 -3.91 -18.35
C SER A 153 3.10 -4.98 -18.19
N ASN A 154 3.11 -5.82 -17.13
CA ASN A 154 4.19 -6.81 -16.94
C ASN A 154 3.81 -8.29 -16.89
N ASN A 155 2.56 -8.69 -17.17
CA ASN A 155 2.20 -10.12 -17.22
C ASN A 155 2.09 -10.68 -18.66
N ALA A 156 2.62 -9.98 -19.66
CA ALA A 156 2.60 -10.45 -21.05
C ALA A 156 3.53 -11.66 -21.34
N GLY A 157 4.31 -12.13 -20.35
CA GLY A 157 5.24 -13.25 -20.52
C GLY A 157 4.66 -14.65 -20.38
N LEU A 158 3.36 -14.81 -20.09
CA LEU A 158 2.73 -16.11 -19.78
C LEU A 158 1.83 -16.69 -20.89
N PHE A 159 1.79 -16.06 -22.07
CA PHE A 159 0.98 -16.56 -23.20
C PHE A 159 1.86 -17.08 -24.35
N SER A 160 2.06 -18.39 -24.39
CA SER A 160 2.71 -19.12 -25.50
C SER A 160 1.78 -19.33 -26.71
N ARG A 161 0.93 -18.36 -27.05
CA ARG A 161 0.22 -18.27 -28.34
C ARG A 161 0.03 -16.80 -28.70
N SER A 162 0.26 -16.48 -29.97
CA SER A 162 0.36 -15.13 -30.58
C SER A 162 -0.49 -14.04 -29.90
N PRO A 163 0.07 -12.86 -29.58
CA PRO A 163 -0.67 -11.81 -28.89
C PRO A 163 -1.75 -11.23 -29.80
N PRO A 164 -3.01 -11.05 -29.33
CA PRO A 164 -3.95 -10.18 -30.01
C PRO A 164 -3.41 -8.74 -29.95
N GLN A 165 -3.51 -8.02 -31.08
CA GLN A 165 -3.14 -6.61 -31.15
C GLN A 165 -4.02 -5.79 -30.19
N ILE A 166 -3.45 -5.39 -29.05
CA ILE A 166 -4.10 -4.42 -28.15
C ILE A 166 -4.00 -3.05 -28.83
N ARG A 167 -5.12 -2.55 -29.37
CA ARG A 167 -5.24 -1.15 -29.79
C ARG A 167 -5.32 -0.27 -28.55
N PHE A 168 -4.40 0.68 -28.42
CA PHE A 168 -4.47 1.73 -27.39
C PHE A 168 -5.59 2.71 -27.75
N LEU A 169 -6.42 3.07 -26.75
CA LEU A 169 -7.45 4.10 -26.89
C LEU A 169 -6.81 5.50 -27.07
N PRO A 170 -7.46 6.41 -27.82
CA PRO A 170 -6.95 7.76 -28.05
C PRO A 170 -6.92 8.60 -26.76
N PRO A 171 -6.00 9.60 -26.66
CA PRO A 171 -5.81 10.43 -25.46
C PRO A 171 -7.04 11.22 -24.99
N SER A 172 -8.05 11.41 -25.84
CA SER A 172 -9.26 12.18 -25.55
C SER A 172 -10.25 11.48 -24.60
N LEU A 173 -10.02 10.21 -24.25
CA LEU A 173 -10.85 9.41 -23.32
C LEU A 173 -10.27 9.32 -21.90
N MET A 174 -9.25 10.12 -21.56
CA MET A 174 -8.71 10.19 -20.19
C MET A 174 -9.52 11.15 -19.31
N PRO A 175 -10.61 10.67 -18.68
CA PRO A 175 -10.74 10.84 -17.25
C PRO A 175 -11.12 9.51 -16.59
N LEU A 176 -10.53 8.40 -17.04
CA LEU A 176 -10.59 7.12 -16.31
C LEU A 176 -9.83 7.26 -14.99
N ARG A 177 -10.56 7.65 -13.93
CA ARG A 177 -10.10 7.52 -12.54
C ARG A 177 -10.41 6.10 -12.07
N VAL A 178 -9.66 5.14 -12.62
CA VAL A 178 -9.71 3.75 -12.15
C VAL A 178 -9.04 3.71 -10.79
N ILE A 179 -9.82 3.51 -9.74
CA ILE A 179 -9.30 3.26 -8.40
C ILE A 179 -9.45 1.76 -8.12
N ALA A 180 -8.44 0.99 -8.51
CA ALA A 180 -8.28 -0.37 -8.00
C ALA A 180 -7.65 -0.27 -6.60
N ILE A 181 -8.46 -0.37 -5.56
CA ILE A 181 -7.97 -0.33 -4.17
C ILE A 181 -7.55 -1.76 -3.79
N SER A 182 -6.34 -2.16 -4.17
CA SER A 182 -5.57 -3.11 -3.36
C SER A 182 -4.95 -2.26 -2.26
N CYS A 183 -5.37 -2.46 -1.01
CA CYS A 183 -5.19 -1.48 0.06
C CYS A 183 -3.70 -1.17 0.33
N MET A 184 -3.17 -0.12 -0.30
CA MET A 184 -2.10 0.68 0.28
C MET A 184 -2.71 1.37 1.50
N THR A 185 -2.37 0.86 2.66
CA THR A 185 -3.02 1.12 3.94
C THR A 185 -3.16 2.61 4.25
N LEU A 186 -4.38 3.15 4.13
CA LEU A 186 -4.77 4.40 4.77
C LEU A 186 -5.00 4.10 6.26
N ALA A 187 -4.25 4.81 7.11
CA ALA A 187 -4.12 4.56 8.54
C ALA A 187 -5.48 4.30 9.23
N THR A 188 -5.73 3.04 9.55
CA THR A 188 -6.66 2.63 10.61
C THR A 188 -5.82 1.94 11.68
N THR A 189 -5.30 2.71 12.63
CA THR A 189 -4.88 2.14 13.91
C THR A 189 -6.13 1.57 14.57
N SER A 190 -6.33 0.25 14.41
CA SER A 190 -7.26 -0.50 15.24
C SER A 190 -6.75 -0.44 16.68
N ILE A 191 -7.29 0.48 17.46
CA ILE A 191 -7.13 0.55 18.93
C ILE A 191 -8.10 -0.44 19.61
N ALA A 192 -8.85 -1.26 18.86
CA ALA A 192 -9.92 -2.09 19.37
C ALA A 192 -9.48 -3.36 20.13
N SER A 193 -8.18 -3.61 20.33
CA SER A 193 -7.68 -4.85 20.96
C SER A 193 -6.71 -4.66 22.14
N LEU A 194 -6.60 -3.46 22.72
CA LEU A 194 -5.81 -3.29 23.95
C LEU A 194 -6.60 -3.81 25.17
N PRO A 195 -6.03 -4.70 26.00
CA PRO A 195 -6.61 -5.11 27.27
C PRO A 195 -6.84 -3.88 28.16
N THR A 196 -8.01 -3.81 28.79
CA THR A 196 -8.44 -2.68 29.63
C THR A 196 -7.65 -2.52 30.94
N ASP A 197 -6.76 -3.47 31.28
CA ASP A 197 -6.38 -3.68 32.69
C ASP A 197 -4.92 -3.36 33.04
N THR A 198 -4.14 -2.73 32.16
CA THR A 198 -2.81 -2.21 32.56
C THR A 198 -2.91 -0.76 33.09
N PRO A 199 -2.48 -0.47 34.33
CA PRO A 199 -2.39 0.89 34.85
C PRO A 199 -1.39 1.69 34.01
N ARG A 200 -1.86 2.70 33.27
CA ARG A 200 -1.00 3.59 32.51
C ARG A 200 -0.34 4.61 33.46
N ALA A 201 0.98 4.70 33.41
CA ALA A 201 1.67 5.91 33.83
C ALA A 201 1.15 7.10 33.00
N PRO A 202 0.82 8.25 33.62
CA PRO A 202 0.26 9.39 32.91
C PRO A 202 1.36 10.10 32.10
N CYS A 203 1.56 9.67 30.85
CA CYS A 203 2.18 10.54 29.85
C CYS A 203 1.16 11.62 29.47
N VAL A 204 1.17 12.73 30.20
CA VAL A 204 0.42 13.95 29.88
C VAL A 204 1.10 14.62 28.68
N ALA A 205 0.76 14.17 27.47
CA ALA A 205 0.92 14.97 26.27
C ALA A 205 -0.37 15.81 26.06
N PRO A 206 -0.27 17.08 25.65
CA PRO A 206 -1.43 17.96 25.56
C PRO A 206 -2.50 17.45 24.57
N PRO A 207 -3.81 17.64 24.84
CA PRO A 207 -4.87 16.82 24.24
C PRO A 207 -5.30 17.17 22.81
N SER A 208 -4.67 18.11 22.09
CA SER A 208 -5.36 18.79 20.97
C SER A 208 -4.93 18.45 19.54
N ARG A 209 -3.99 17.52 19.29
CA ARG A 209 -3.51 17.26 17.90
C ARG A 209 -3.52 15.82 17.37
N ARG A 210 -3.78 14.79 18.19
CA ARG A 210 -3.59 13.38 17.77
C ARG A 210 -4.84 12.65 17.28
N LEU A 211 -6.02 13.26 17.31
CA LEU A 211 -7.28 12.54 17.01
C LEU A 211 -7.95 12.90 15.68
N ASN A 212 -7.43 13.89 14.93
CA ASN A 212 -8.13 14.38 13.74
C ASN A 212 -8.20 13.35 12.59
N SER A 213 -7.28 12.39 12.49
CA SER A 213 -7.31 11.41 11.40
C SER A 213 -8.51 10.48 11.46
N LEU A 214 -8.88 9.99 12.64
CA LEU A 214 -9.99 9.05 12.83
C LEU A 214 -11.36 9.62 12.46
N PHE A 215 -11.51 10.95 12.49
CA PHE A 215 -12.75 11.65 12.14
C PHE A 215 -12.70 12.31 10.77
N ASN A 216 -11.59 12.17 10.05
CA ASN A 216 -11.41 12.79 8.73
C ASN A 216 -11.64 11.75 7.63
N ALA A 217 -12.73 11.92 6.88
CA ALA A 217 -13.11 11.04 5.78
C ALA A 217 -12.02 10.93 4.69
N TYR A 218 -11.19 11.96 4.52
CA TYR A 218 -10.09 11.95 3.55
C TYR A 218 -8.92 11.07 4.01
N LEU A 219 -8.65 11.00 5.32
CA LEU A 219 -7.53 10.25 5.88
C LEU A 219 -7.91 8.81 6.24
N SER A 220 -9.12 8.62 6.76
CA SER A 220 -9.60 7.34 7.26
C SER A 220 -11.07 7.11 6.83
N PRO A 221 -11.33 6.91 5.52
CA PRO A 221 -12.69 6.79 4.97
C PRO A 221 -13.46 5.58 5.51
N ALA A 222 -12.75 4.57 6.04
CA ALA A 222 -13.30 3.39 6.69
C ALA A 222 -13.35 3.48 8.23
N SER A 223 -12.99 4.61 8.84
CA SER A 223 -12.95 4.72 10.31
C SER A 223 -14.34 4.53 10.91
N LEU A 224 -14.46 3.68 11.94
CA LEU A 224 -15.69 3.49 12.71
C LEU A 224 -16.10 4.74 13.51
N PHE A 225 -15.15 5.66 13.76
CA PHE A 225 -15.42 6.94 14.41
C PHE A 225 -15.95 8.01 13.45
N LEU A 226 -15.84 7.78 12.15
CA LEU A 226 -16.42 8.66 11.14
C LEU A 226 -17.94 8.44 11.13
N ARG A 227 -18.70 9.48 11.49
CA ARG A 227 -20.16 9.47 11.33
C ARG A 227 -20.47 9.42 9.84
N HIS A 228 -21.27 8.45 9.43
CA HIS A 228 -21.75 8.38 8.05
C HIS A 228 -22.72 9.54 7.83
N ASN A 229 -22.35 10.45 6.93
CA ASN A 229 -23.23 11.50 6.44
C ASN A 229 -23.59 11.14 4.99
N PRO A 230 -24.89 10.95 4.66
CA PRO A 230 -25.31 10.57 3.32
C PRO A 230 -24.71 11.49 2.24
N GLY A 231 -24.20 10.87 1.18
CA GLY A 231 -23.56 11.55 0.05
C GLY A 231 -22.08 11.89 0.24
N PHE A 232 -21.46 11.56 1.38
CA PHE A 232 -20.01 11.75 1.61
C PHE A 232 -19.16 11.06 0.55
N PHE A 233 -19.61 9.91 0.08
CA PHE A 233 -18.94 9.14 -0.95
C PHE A 233 -19.72 9.09 -2.26
N GLY A 234 -20.71 9.98 -2.46
CA GLY A 234 -21.52 10.01 -3.67
C GLY A 234 -20.76 10.54 -4.88
N ASN A 235 -21.22 10.18 -6.07
CA ASN A 235 -20.65 10.60 -7.37
C ASN A 235 -19.18 10.20 -7.56
N LEU A 236 -18.75 9.10 -6.93
CA LEU A 236 -17.44 8.53 -7.20
C LEU A 236 -17.42 7.84 -8.57
N PRO A 237 -16.25 7.77 -9.23
CA PRO A 237 -16.12 6.98 -10.45
C PRO A 237 -16.44 5.51 -10.15
N PRO A 238 -16.83 4.72 -11.18
CA PRO A 238 -16.91 3.28 -11.05
C PRO A 238 -15.69 2.73 -10.32
N THR A 239 -15.92 1.97 -9.26
CA THR A 239 -14.89 1.53 -8.32
C THR A 239 -14.93 0.03 -8.17
N CYS A 240 -13.79 -0.65 -8.31
CA CYS A 240 -13.63 -2.06 -8.00
C CYS A 240 -12.69 -2.23 -6.81
N ILE A 241 -13.17 -2.95 -5.80
CA ILE A 241 -12.44 -3.25 -4.57
C ILE A 241 -12.11 -4.73 -4.57
N ILE A 242 -10.83 -5.05 -4.45
CA ILE A 242 -10.32 -6.41 -4.36
C ILE A 242 -9.78 -6.62 -2.96
N ALA A 243 -10.45 -7.47 -2.18
CA ALA A 243 -10.09 -7.79 -0.81
C ALA A 243 -9.61 -9.23 -0.68
N GLY A 244 -8.66 -9.48 0.22
CA GLY A 244 -8.33 -10.82 0.67
C GLY A 244 -8.98 -11.09 2.03
N GLU A 245 -9.58 -12.24 2.25
CA GLU A 245 -10.25 -12.53 3.52
C GLU A 245 -9.25 -12.72 4.68
N ALA A 246 -8.00 -13.12 4.38
CA ALA A 246 -6.93 -13.21 5.37
C ALA A 246 -6.15 -11.89 5.59
N GLU A 247 -6.67 -10.77 5.06
CA GLU A 247 -6.08 -9.43 5.17
C GLU A 247 -6.43 -8.79 6.52
N VAL A 248 -5.44 -8.20 7.19
CA VAL A 248 -5.67 -7.52 8.48
C VAL A 248 -6.58 -6.29 8.34
N THR A 249 -6.64 -5.69 7.15
CA THR A 249 -7.49 -4.55 6.82
C THR A 249 -8.86 -4.92 6.22
N VAL A 250 -9.23 -6.20 6.13
CA VAL A 250 -10.47 -6.64 5.46
C VAL A 250 -11.72 -5.97 6.02
N ASP A 251 -11.81 -5.76 7.34
CA ASP A 251 -12.95 -5.09 7.97
C ASP A 251 -13.05 -3.62 7.59
N SER A 252 -11.91 -2.93 7.45
CA SER A 252 -11.86 -1.56 6.92
C SER A 252 -12.29 -1.53 5.45
N MET A 253 -11.92 -2.54 4.65
CA MET A 253 -12.34 -2.64 3.24
C MET A 253 -13.85 -2.89 3.12
N ARG A 254 -14.41 -3.77 3.95
CA ARG A 254 -15.86 -4.03 4.03
C ARG A 254 -16.62 -2.78 4.47
N THR A 255 -16.13 -2.09 5.50
CA THR A 255 -16.72 -0.82 5.97
C THR A 255 -16.72 0.24 4.87
N LEU A 256 -15.61 0.37 4.12
CA LEU A 256 -15.54 1.28 3.00
C LEU A 256 -16.54 0.89 1.90
N ARG A 257 -16.55 -0.38 1.48
CA ARG A 257 -17.52 -0.91 0.51
C ARG A 257 -18.95 -0.54 0.89
N ASP A 258 -19.34 -0.77 2.14
CA ASP A 258 -20.71 -0.54 2.60
C ASP A 258 -21.07 0.96 2.52
N ARG A 259 -20.13 1.84 2.88
CA ARG A 259 -20.31 3.30 2.75
C ARG A 259 -20.40 3.76 1.30
N LEU A 260 -19.53 3.24 0.44
CA LEU A 260 -19.57 3.54 -0.99
C LEU A 260 -20.89 3.08 -1.61
N THR A 261 -21.36 1.88 -1.25
CA THR A 261 -22.62 1.31 -1.75
C THR A 261 -23.83 2.07 -1.24
N ALA A 262 -23.79 2.58 0.00
CA ALA A 262 -24.87 3.39 0.57
C ALA A 262 -25.05 4.73 -0.15
N ASP A 263 -23.94 5.33 -0.63
CA ASP A 263 -23.94 6.66 -1.25
C ASP A 263 -24.00 6.66 -2.79
N ASN A 264 -23.92 5.48 -3.44
CA ASN A 264 -23.89 5.36 -4.90
C ASN A 264 -24.91 4.33 -5.40
N ALA A 265 -25.20 4.36 -6.70
CA ALA A 265 -25.99 3.31 -7.34
C ALA A 265 -25.27 1.95 -7.25
N ARG A 266 -26.06 0.86 -7.22
CA ARG A 266 -25.59 -0.50 -6.90
C ARG A 266 -24.50 -1.02 -7.85
N ASP A 267 -24.47 -0.52 -9.06
CA ASP A 267 -23.56 -0.90 -10.16
C ASP A 267 -22.27 -0.07 -10.20
N VAL A 268 -22.18 1.02 -9.44
CA VAL A 268 -20.97 1.87 -9.38
C VAL A 268 -19.84 1.21 -8.59
N VAL A 269 -20.18 0.36 -7.61
CA VAL A 269 -19.20 -0.25 -6.70
C VAL A 269 -19.23 -1.76 -6.86
N VAL A 270 -18.13 -2.33 -7.37
CA VAL A 270 -17.91 -3.76 -7.48
C VAL A 270 -16.95 -4.21 -6.37
N TYR A 271 -17.29 -5.30 -5.68
CA TYR A 271 -16.51 -5.83 -4.57
C TYR A 271 -16.26 -7.32 -4.76
N HIS A 272 -15.00 -7.72 -4.79
CA HIS A 272 -14.58 -9.12 -4.78
C HIS A 272 -13.73 -9.39 -3.56
N GLU A 273 -14.07 -10.44 -2.82
CA GLU A 273 -13.31 -10.91 -1.66
C GLU A 273 -12.87 -12.35 -1.91
N TYR A 274 -11.58 -12.63 -1.71
CA TYR A 274 -10.98 -13.93 -2.00
C TYR A 274 -10.55 -14.61 -0.72
N ASP A 275 -11.02 -15.84 -0.54
CA ASP A 275 -10.65 -16.67 0.61
C ASP A 275 -9.13 -16.86 0.70
N ASP A 276 -8.64 -16.86 1.94
CA ASP A 276 -7.26 -17.17 2.27
C ASP A 276 -6.18 -16.25 1.68
N ALA A 277 -6.56 -15.14 1.07
CA ALA A 277 -5.63 -14.16 0.52
C ALA A 277 -5.13 -13.17 1.60
N PRO A 278 -3.83 -13.15 1.94
CA PRO A 278 -3.25 -12.18 2.90
C PRO A 278 -2.82 -10.89 2.19
N HIS A 279 -2.21 -9.94 2.90
CA HIS A 279 -1.69 -8.69 2.30
C HIS A 279 -0.81 -8.89 1.08
N ASP A 280 -0.99 -8.05 0.05
CA ASP A 280 -0.23 -8.01 -1.22
C ASP A 280 -0.22 -9.32 -2.03
N TRP A 281 -1.21 -10.20 -1.83
CA TRP A 281 -1.32 -11.49 -2.50
C TRP A 281 -1.38 -11.46 -4.03
N LEU A 282 -1.86 -10.36 -4.63
CA LEU A 282 -2.01 -10.21 -6.09
C LEU A 282 -0.70 -10.42 -6.86
N VAL A 283 0.45 -10.14 -6.25
CA VAL A 283 1.78 -10.25 -6.89
C VAL A 283 2.61 -11.42 -6.36
N VAL A 284 2.05 -12.23 -5.45
CA VAL A 284 2.77 -13.31 -4.80
C VAL A 284 2.38 -14.65 -5.40
N ASN A 285 3.33 -15.31 -6.06
CA ASN A 285 3.10 -16.60 -6.74
C ASN A 285 2.57 -17.71 -5.83
N VAL A 286 2.81 -17.65 -4.52
CA VAL A 286 2.27 -18.64 -3.57
C VAL A 286 0.73 -18.56 -3.49
N PHE A 287 0.14 -17.42 -3.82
CA PHE A 287 -1.31 -17.17 -3.88
C PHE A 287 -1.80 -17.04 -5.33
N LYS A 288 -1.16 -17.75 -6.28
CA LYS A 288 -1.46 -17.63 -7.72
C LYS A 288 -2.94 -17.89 -8.04
N ARG A 289 -3.57 -18.86 -7.38
CA ARG A 289 -4.98 -19.18 -7.62
C ARG A 289 -5.87 -17.97 -7.36
N GLN A 290 -5.71 -17.33 -6.21
CA GLN A 290 -6.42 -16.11 -5.89
C GLN A 290 -6.03 -15.02 -6.89
N SER A 291 -4.73 -14.79 -7.11
CA SER A 291 -4.19 -13.75 -8.00
C SER A 291 -4.78 -13.83 -9.40
N ASP A 292 -4.79 -15.00 -10.02
CA ASP A 292 -5.36 -15.21 -11.35
C ASP A 292 -6.87 -14.89 -11.37
N ALA A 293 -7.62 -15.33 -10.36
CA ALA A 293 -9.05 -15.06 -10.26
C ALA A 293 -9.34 -13.56 -10.14
N ALA A 294 -8.62 -12.84 -9.27
CA ALA A 294 -8.76 -11.39 -9.18
C ALA A 294 -8.33 -10.64 -10.42
N LEU A 295 -7.23 -11.05 -11.07
CA LEU A 295 -6.81 -10.40 -12.31
C LEU A 295 -7.84 -10.61 -13.43
N GLN A 296 -8.52 -11.75 -13.44
CA GLN A 296 -9.63 -12.00 -14.34
C GLN A 296 -10.85 -11.11 -14.00
N ASP A 297 -11.27 -11.04 -12.74
CA ASP A 297 -12.40 -10.20 -12.30
C ASP A 297 -12.12 -8.70 -12.54
N ILE A 298 -10.90 -8.23 -12.27
CA ILE A 298 -10.46 -6.86 -12.60
C ILE A 298 -10.57 -6.61 -14.11
N ARG A 299 -10.11 -7.56 -14.94
CA ARG A 299 -10.18 -7.43 -16.39
C ARG A 299 -11.63 -7.33 -16.86
N ASP A 300 -12.50 -8.20 -16.36
CA ASP A 300 -13.90 -8.25 -16.77
C ASP A 300 -14.63 -6.97 -16.34
N TRP A 301 -14.34 -6.46 -15.14
CA TRP A 301 -14.82 -5.15 -14.67
C TRP A 301 -14.35 -3.99 -15.56
N MET A 302 -13.06 -3.98 -15.96
CA MET A 302 -12.54 -2.95 -16.87
C MET A 302 -13.22 -2.97 -18.24
N LEU A 303 -13.49 -4.16 -18.78
CA LEU A 303 -14.21 -4.31 -20.04
C LEU A 303 -15.65 -3.81 -19.93
N ALA A 304 -16.34 -4.18 -18.84
CA ALA A 304 -17.71 -3.73 -18.59
C ALA A 304 -17.82 -2.19 -18.50
N ILE A 305 -16.86 -1.52 -17.85
CA ILE A 305 -16.86 -0.05 -17.80
C ILE A 305 -16.56 0.56 -19.17
N SER A 306 -15.68 -0.06 -19.95
CA SER A 306 -15.36 0.46 -21.29
C SER A 306 -16.55 0.42 -22.25
N ASP A 307 -17.51 -0.48 -22.04
CA ASP A 307 -18.74 -0.54 -22.84
C ASP A 307 -19.79 0.51 -22.41
N ILE A 308 -19.66 1.07 -21.19
CA ILE A 308 -20.56 2.09 -20.65
C ILE A 308 -20.12 3.51 -21.08
N MET A 309 -18.85 3.70 -21.44
CA MET A 309 -18.24 4.99 -21.81
C MET A 309 -18.25 5.24 -23.31
#